data_AF-A0A353J5Q9-F1
#
_entry.id   AF-A0A353J5Q9-F1
#
_cell.length_a   1.000
_cell.length_b   1.000
_cell.length_c   1.000
_cell.angle_alpha   90.00
_cell.angle_beta   90.00
_cell.angle_gamma   90.00
#
_symmetry.space_group_name_H-M   'P 1'
#
loop_
_entity.id
_entity.type
_entity.pdbx_description
1 polymer ?
#
loop_
_entity_poly.entity_id
_entity_poly.type
_entity_poly.pdbx_seq_one_letter_code
_entity_poly.pdbx_strand_id
1 'polypeptide(L)'
;MKEQEHNAEMERLKQFAELHRSTHEIMDREVAERIRNNPNPTEEEIFVGAFREMIEPHVRDAVFECYRKGYATESSGFGGEFGEVQSLDGYFDVDKKTKGRIEALGAKVLKGKDVGMPGLGDHYTFIQFKPEKPKLDYIKAMWDAIVEVMPQKNVPAQPSISGGSEDFRREYASDRTDVEKIVLKRCLALDEYSPEAEQKMRERLEELSN
;
A
#
# COMPACT_ATOMS: atom_id res chain seq x y z
N MET A 1 -22.03 29.71 -15.08
CA MET A 1 -21.03 29.36 -14.06
C MET A 1 -21.04 27.87 -13.75
N LYS A 2 -22.14 27.29 -13.22
CA LYS A 2 -22.21 25.85 -12.88
C LYS A 2 -21.89 24.88 -14.05
N GLU A 3 -22.28 25.22 -15.26
CA GLU A 3 -22.06 24.37 -16.45
C GLU A 3 -20.58 24.36 -16.92
N GLN A 4 -19.86 25.47 -16.75
CA GLN A 4 -18.44 25.55 -17.07
C GLN A 4 -17.57 24.84 -16.02
N GLU A 5 -17.95 24.94 -14.74
CA GLU A 5 -17.30 24.22 -13.64
C GLU A 5 -17.48 22.69 -13.78
N HIS A 6 -18.68 22.25 -14.18
CA HIS A 6 -18.94 20.83 -14.44
C HIS A 6 -18.09 20.27 -15.58
N ASN A 7 -17.95 21.01 -16.68
CA ASN A 7 -17.10 20.59 -17.80
C ASN A 7 -15.61 20.53 -17.43
N ALA A 8 -15.13 21.46 -16.58
CA ALA A 8 -13.74 21.47 -16.14
C ALA A 8 -13.39 20.28 -15.24
N GLU A 9 -14.27 19.91 -14.30
CA GLU A 9 -14.04 18.74 -13.44
C GLU A 9 -14.09 17.44 -14.24
N MET A 10 -15.04 17.29 -15.16
CA MET A 10 -15.09 16.11 -16.02
C MET A 10 -13.83 15.95 -16.88
N GLU A 11 -13.28 17.05 -17.39
CA GLU A 11 -12.03 17.02 -18.14
C GLU A 11 -10.83 16.64 -17.24
N ARG A 12 -10.78 17.18 -16.01
CA ARG A 12 -9.78 16.79 -15.01
C ARG A 12 -9.85 15.29 -14.71
N LEU A 13 -11.05 14.73 -14.51
CA LEU A 13 -11.23 13.30 -14.24
C LEU A 13 -10.77 12.43 -15.41
N LYS A 14 -11.05 12.83 -16.66
CA LYS A 14 -10.53 12.11 -17.85
C LYS A 14 -9.00 12.11 -17.89
N GLN A 15 -8.37 13.23 -17.55
CA GLN A 15 -6.91 13.30 -17.51
C GLN A 15 -6.31 12.40 -16.42
N PHE A 16 -6.97 12.24 -15.27
CA PHE A 16 -6.56 11.25 -14.27
C PHE A 16 -6.71 9.83 -14.79
N ALA A 17 -7.82 9.51 -15.47
CA ALA A 17 -8.03 8.17 -16.03
C ALA A 17 -6.97 7.83 -17.09
N GLU A 18 -6.59 8.78 -17.93
CA GLU A 18 -5.52 8.63 -18.91
C GLU A 18 -4.14 8.47 -18.24
N LEU A 19 -3.86 9.26 -17.20
CA LEU A 19 -2.64 9.15 -16.43
C LEU A 19 -2.52 7.78 -15.75
N HIS A 20 -3.59 7.30 -15.11
CA HIS A 20 -3.65 6.01 -14.46
C HIS A 20 -3.36 4.88 -15.45
N ARG A 21 -4.09 4.84 -16.57
CA ARG A 21 -3.89 3.84 -17.62
C ARG A 21 -2.47 3.84 -18.17
N SER A 22 -1.94 5.01 -18.57
CA SER A 22 -0.59 5.10 -19.14
C SER A 22 0.50 4.72 -18.13
N THR A 23 0.26 4.97 -16.84
CA THR A 23 1.16 4.54 -15.77
C THR A 23 1.20 3.01 -15.66
N HIS A 24 0.04 2.35 -15.66
CA HIS A 24 -0.02 0.88 -15.61
C HIS A 24 0.58 0.23 -16.87
N GLU A 25 0.39 0.81 -18.06
CA GLU A 25 1.07 0.35 -19.29
C GLU A 25 2.61 0.45 -19.23
N ILE A 26 3.14 1.42 -18.47
CA ILE A 26 4.58 1.51 -18.19
C ILE A 26 4.98 0.42 -17.19
N MET A 27 4.23 0.26 -16.11
CA MET A 27 4.52 -0.76 -15.09
C MET A 27 4.50 -2.17 -15.66
N ASP A 28 3.53 -2.53 -16.50
CA ASP A 28 3.47 -3.85 -17.14
C ASP A 28 4.77 -4.17 -17.91
N ARG A 29 5.35 -3.16 -18.57
CA ARG A 29 6.63 -3.29 -19.28
C ARG A 29 7.80 -3.42 -18.30
N GLU A 30 7.84 -2.59 -17.26
CA GLU A 30 8.89 -2.65 -16.22
C GLU A 30 8.88 -4.00 -15.48
N VAL A 31 7.71 -4.50 -15.11
CA VAL A 31 7.54 -5.80 -14.44
C VAL A 31 7.95 -6.95 -15.37
N ALA A 32 7.53 -6.93 -16.64
CA ALA A 32 7.95 -7.94 -17.60
C ALA A 32 9.47 -7.93 -17.84
N GLU A 33 10.10 -6.75 -17.80
CA GLU A 33 11.55 -6.61 -17.89
C GLU A 33 12.24 -7.11 -16.61
N ARG A 34 11.73 -6.74 -15.42
CA ARG A 34 12.20 -7.21 -14.12
C ARG A 34 12.21 -8.73 -14.09
N ILE A 35 11.06 -9.38 -14.33
CA ILE A 35 10.93 -10.85 -14.30
C ILE A 35 11.91 -11.51 -15.27
N ARG A 36 12.12 -10.95 -16.46
CA ARG A 36 13.04 -11.50 -17.46
C ARG A 36 14.52 -11.41 -17.04
N ASN A 37 14.91 -10.27 -16.48
CA ASN A 37 16.32 -9.94 -16.27
C ASN A 37 16.80 -10.27 -14.86
N ASN A 38 15.90 -10.19 -13.88
CA ASN A 38 16.16 -10.47 -12.48
C ASN A 38 14.82 -10.86 -11.83
N PRO A 39 14.45 -12.15 -11.75
CA PRO A 39 13.21 -12.56 -11.10
C PRO A 39 13.35 -12.71 -9.58
N ASN A 40 14.54 -12.54 -9.01
CA ASN A 40 14.76 -12.76 -7.59
C ASN A 40 14.44 -11.48 -6.80
N PRO A 41 13.51 -11.54 -5.84
CA PRO A 41 13.19 -10.39 -5.00
C PRO A 41 14.26 -10.15 -3.95
N THR A 42 14.42 -8.89 -3.56
CA THR A 42 15.21 -8.48 -2.41
C THR A 42 14.45 -8.76 -1.10
N GLU A 43 15.14 -8.75 0.04
CA GLU A 43 14.50 -8.85 1.36
C GLU A 43 13.38 -7.82 1.54
N GLU A 44 13.62 -6.58 1.12
CA GLU A 44 12.65 -5.49 1.21
C GLU A 44 11.40 -5.79 0.36
N GLU A 45 11.58 -6.28 -0.87
CA GLU A 45 10.48 -6.67 -1.77
C GLU A 45 9.70 -7.89 -1.25
N ILE A 46 10.36 -8.84 -0.58
CA ILE A 46 9.70 -10.01 0.03
C ILE A 46 8.76 -9.55 1.15
N PHE A 47 9.21 -8.62 1.99
CA PHE A 47 8.39 -8.10 3.08
C PHE A 47 7.27 -7.18 2.61
N VAL A 48 7.56 -6.28 1.66
CA VAL A 48 6.52 -5.47 1.00
C VAL A 48 5.55 -6.36 0.22
N GLY A 49 6.02 -7.51 -0.28
CA GLY A 49 5.23 -8.46 -1.05
C GLY A 49 4.98 -8.00 -2.48
N ALA A 50 5.95 -7.32 -3.09
CA ALA A 50 5.90 -6.85 -4.45
C ALA A 50 7.32 -6.50 -4.94
N PHE A 51 7.60 -6.68 -6.24
CA PHE A 51 8.75 -6.02 -6.85
C PHE A 51 8.54 -4.50 -6.83
N ARG A 52 9.62 -3.74 -6.83
CA ARG A 52 9.53 -2.27 -6.95
C ARG A 52 8.67 -1.86 -8.15
N GLU A 53 8.83 -2.53 -9.28
CA GLU A 53 8.15 -2.27 -10.54
C GLU A 53 6.64 -2.56 -10.51
N MET A 54 6.17 -3.37 -9.56
CA MET A 54 4.75 -3.66 -9.36
C MET A 54 4.01 -2.54 -8.61
N ILE A 55 4.72 -1.51 -8.14
CA ILE A 55 4.15 -0.36 -7.43
C ILE A 55 4.22 0.88 -8.34
N GLU A 56 3.16 1.69 -8.35
CA GLU A 56 3.14 2.88 -9.21
C GLU A 56 4.32 3.82 -8.93
N PRO A 57 4.99 4.32 -9.99
CA PRO A 57 6.27 5.03 -9.87
C PRO A 57 6.20 6.28 -8.98
N HIS A 58 5.05 6.96 -8.92
CA HIS A 58 4.90 8.16 -8.11
C HIS A 58 4.76 7.89 -6.60
N VAL A 59 4.41 6.66 -6.18
CA VAL A 59 4.28 6.28 -4.76
C VAL A 59 5.31 5.24 -4.31
N ARG A 60 6.00 4.60 -5.26
CA ARG A 60 7.01 3.56 -5.04
C ARG A 60 8.02 3.91 -3.95
N ASP A 61 8.72 5.04 -4.06
CA ASP A 61 9.72 5.42 -3.05
C ASP A 61 9.12 5.64 -1.67
N ALA A 62 7.89 6.19 -1.62
CA ALA A 62 7.17 6.41 -0.38
C ALA A 62 6.77 5.11 0.30
N VAL A 63 6.34 4.08 -0.44
CA VAL A 63 6.05 2.75 0.12
C VAL A 63 7.29 2.16 0.79
N PHE A 64 8.42 2.15 0.08
CA PHE A 64 9.66 1.58 0.60
C PHE A 64 10.25 2.42 1.74
N GLU A 65 10.12 3.73 1.72
CA GLU A 65 10.53 4.58 2.83
C GLU A 65 9.62 4.40 4.06
N CYS A 66 8.31 4.24 3.87
CA CYS A 66 7.38 3.84 4.93
C CYS A 66 7.80 2.51 5.56
N TYR A 67 8.14 1.52 4.73
CA TYR A 67 8.62 0.22 5.19
C TYR A 67 9.90 0.35 6.04
N ARG A 68 10.91 1.08 5.55
CA ARG A 68 12.14 1.37 6.31
C ARG A 68 11.86 2.09 7.63
N LYS A 69 10.86 2.97 7.65
CA LYS A 69 10.39 3.67 8.85
C LYS A 69 9.55 2.82 9.80
N GLY A 70 9.27 1.56 9.46
CA GLY A 70 8.54 0.62 10.31
C GLY A 70 7.03 0.64 10.12
N TYR A 71 6.52 1.17 9.00
CA TYR A 71 5.10 1.19 8.66
C TYR A 71 4.77 0.03 7.71
N ALA A 72 3.88 -0.87 8.15
CA ALA A 72 3.44 -2.03 7.37
C ALA A 72 2.30 -1.62 6.41
N THR A 73 2.65 -1.30 5.17
CA THR A 73 1.70 -0.97 4.09
C THR A 73 1.18 -2.23 3.42
N GLU A 74 -0.07 -2.20 2.98
CA GLU A 74 -0.78 -3.31 2.33
C GLU A 74 -1.19 -2.96 0.89
N SER A 75 -1.49 -1.68 0.63
CA SER A 75 -1.85 -1.16 -0.69
C SER A 75 -1.41 0.30 -0.86
N SER A 76 -1.25 0.74 -2.10
CA SER A 76 -0.88 2.12 -2.45
C SER A 76 -1.30 2.46 -3.88
N GLY A 77 -1.32 3.76 -4.21
CA GLY A 77 -1.38 4.23 -5.59
C GLY A 77 -2.66 4.97 -5.95
N PHE A 78 -3.09 4.79 -7.21
CA PHE A 78 -4.31 5.39 -7.72
C PHE A 78 -5.56 4.75 -7.10
N GLY A 79 -6.50 5.59 -6.68
CA GLY A 79 -7.81 5.18 -6.20
C GLY A 79 -8.92 6.11 -6.70
N GLY A 80 -10.17 5.80 -6.34
CA GLY A 80 -11.33 6.47 -6.93
C GLY A 80 -11.69 5.88 -8.29
N GLU A 81 -12.80 6.34 -8.87
CA GLU A 81 -13.33 5.80 -10.13
C GLU A 81 -12.40 6.11 -11.32
N PHE A 82 -11.72 7.26 -11.28
CA PHE A 82 -10.87 7.75 -12.37
C PHE A 82 -9.38 7.81 -11.99
N GLY A 83 -8.99 7.31 -10.81
CA GLY A 83 -7.62 7.50 -10.29
C GLY A 83 -7.38 8.89 -9.71
N GLU A 84 -8.42 9.64 -9.38
CA GLU A 84 -8.33 11.01 -8.86
C GLU A 84 -8.03 11.08 -7.35
N VAL A 85 -8.05 9.94 -6.67
CA VAL A 85 -7.63 9.79 -5.27
C VAL A 85 -6.27 9.10 -5.24
N GLN A 86 -5.44 9.49 -4.28
CA GLN A 86 -4.21 8.79 -3.93
C GLN A 86 -4.40 8.16 -2.56
N SER A 87 -4.03 6.89 -2.43
CA SER A 87 -4.12 6.15 -1.17
C SER A 87 -2.80 5.45 -0.86
N LEU A 88 -2.49 5.34 0.41
CA LEU A 88 -1.52 4.41 0.98
C LEU A 88 -2.11 3.93 2.28
N ASP A 89 -2.23 2.62 2.43
CA ASP A 89 -2.95 2.03 3.54
C ASP A 89 -2.32 0.74 4.05
N GLY A 90 -2.68 0.37 5.27
CA GLY A 90 -2.20 -0.84 5.93
C GLY A 90 -2.38 -0.83 7.44
N TYR A 91 -1.85 -1.85 8.11
CA TYR A 91 -1.96 -1.98 9.57
C TYR A 91 -0.80 -1.28 10.25
N PHE A 92 -0.94 0.03 10.39
CA PHE A 92 -0.01 0.85 11.15
C PHE A 92 -0.76 1.98 11.84
N ASP A 93 -0.21 2.46 12.95
CA ASP A 93 -0.69 3.67 13.59
C ASP A 93 0.11 4.91 13.21
N VAL A 94 -0.59 6.04 13.21
CA VAL A 94 -0.08 7.40 13.08
C VAL A 94 -0.52 8.16 14.32
N ASP A 95 0.44 8.66 15.10
CA ASP A 95 0.14 9.42 16.30
C ASP A 95 -0.50 10.78 15.96
N LYS A 96 -1.14 11.42 16.95
CA LYS A 96 -1.87 12.69 16.75
C LYS A 96 -1.01 13.82 16.19
N LYS A 97 0.27 13.90 16.59
CA LYS A 97 1.19 14.94 16.12
C LYS A 97 1.55 14.70 14.65
N THR A 98 1.89 13.47 14.29
CA THR A 98 2.19 13.07 12.91
C THR A 98 0.95 13.24 12.02
N LYS A 99 -0.23 12.83 12.49
CA LYS A 99 -1.51 13.06 11.80
C LYS A 99 -1.73 14.54 11.49
N GLY A 100 -1.55 15.42 12.47
CA GLY A 100 -1.68 16.86 12.26
C GLY A 100 -0.70 17.43 11.22
N ARG A 101 0.52 16.89 11.14
CA ARG A 101 1.51 17.29 10.11
C ARG A 101 1.11 16.81 8.72
N ILE A 102 0.61 15.59 8.59
CA ILE A 102 0.10 15.03 7.32
C ILE A 102 -1.12 15.82 6.86
N GLU A 103 -2.04 16.15 7.77
CA GLU A 103 -3.25 16.92 7.45
C GLU A 103 -2.93 18.36 7.04
N ALA A 104 -1.89 18.97 7.61
CA ALA A 104 -1.40 20.29 7.19
C ALA A 104 -0.83 20.29 5.75
N LEU A 105 -0.46 19.12 5.21
CA LEU A 105 -0.08 18.96 3.81
C LEU A 105 -1.30 18.77 2.89
N GLY A 106 -2.53 18.72 3.42
CA GLY A 106 -3.74 18.52 2.61
C GLY A 106 -4.11 17.05 2.38
N ALA A 107 -3.44 16.11 3.05
CA ALA A 107 -3.86 14.71 3.12
C ALA A 107 -4.82 14.47 4.29
N LYS A 108 -5.43 13.29 4.33
CA LYS A 108 -6.29 12.81 5.42
C LYS A 108 -5.70 11.55 5.98
N VAL A 109 -5.78 11.39 7.30
CA VAL A 109 -5.46 10.13 7.99
C VAL A 109 -6.75 9.55 8.56
N LEU A 110 -7.21 8.47 7.97
CA LEU A 110 -8.50 7.81 8.25
C LEU A 110 -8.25 6.41 8.82
N LYS A 111 -9.20 5.89 9.59
CA LYS A 111 -9.23 4.50 10.03
C LYS A 111 -10.21 3.68 9.19
N GLY A 112 -10.12 2.34 9.23
CA GLY A 112 -11.04 1.44 8.53
C GLY A 112 -12.52 1.77 8.77
N LYS A 113 -12.88 2.08 10.01
CA LYS A 113 -14.25 2.52 10.36
C LYS A 113 -14.69 3.82 9.66
N ASP A 114 -13.76 4.74 9.39
CA ASP A 114 -14.06 6.05 8.80
C ASP A 114 -14.38 5.96 7.30
N VAL A 115 -13.97 4.87 6.64
CA VAL A 115 -14.17 4.62 5.22
C VAL A 115 -15.21 3.53 4.94
N GLY A 116 -16.02 3.18 5.95
CA GLY A 116 -17.10 2.19 5.79
C GLY A 116 -16.59 0.74 5.74
N MET A 117 -15.39 0.47 6.25
CA MET A 117 -14.83 -0.87 6.41
C MET A 117 -14.78 -1.25 7.90
N PRO A 118 -15.93 -1.49 8.56
CA PRO A 118 -15.97 -1.74 10.01
C PRO A 118 -15.18 -3.00 10.40
N GLY A 119 -15.04 -3.98 9.49
CA GLY A 119 -14.25 -5.20 9.73
C GLY A 119 -12.75 -4.95 9.94
N LEU A 120 -12.21 -3.87 9.37
CA LEU A 120 -10.80 -3.47 9.55
C LEU A 120 -10.58 -2.60 10.81
N GLY A 121 -11.67 -2.13 11.41
CA GLY A 121 -11.69 -1.42 12.69
C GLY A 121 -10.77 -0.18 12.77
N ASP A 122 -10.18 0.00 13.96
CA ASP A 122 -9.22 1.07 14.29
C ASP A 122 -7.75 0.69 14.01
N HIS A 123 -7.50 -0.55 13.61
CA HIS A 123 -6.16 -1.10 13.39
C HIS A 123 -5.62 -0.81 11.99
N TYR A 124 -6.52 -0.57 11.03
CA TYR A 124 -6.17 -0.23 9.66
C TYR A 124 -6.21 1.27 9.42
N THR A 125 -5.16 1.81 8.80
CA THR A 125 -5.01 3.25 8.55
C THR A 125 -4.93 3.50 7.05
N PHE A 126 -5.59 4.56 6.61
CA PHE A 126 -5.49 5.12 5.27
C PHE A 126 -4.87 6.51 5.34
N ILE A 127 -3.89 6.77 4.48
CA ILE A 127 -3.42 8.11 4.16
C ILE A 127 -3.92 8.44 2.75
N GLN A 128 -4.76 9.46 2.62
CA GLN A 128 -5.40 9.79 1.34
C GLN A 128 -5.36 11.28 1.01
N PHE A 129 -5.18 11.60 -0.27
CA PHE A 129 -5.37 12.96 -0.79
C PHE A 129 -5.91 12.96 -2.22
N LYS A 130 -6.44 14.10 -2.65
CA LYS A 130 -6.90 14.32 -4.02
C LYS A 130 -5.98 15.34 -4.69
N PRO A 131 -5.08 14.93 -5.61
CA PRO A 131 -4.18 15.87 -6.26
C PRO A 131 -4.97 16.86 -7.11
N GLU A 132 -4.59 18.14 -7.08
CA GLU A 132 -5.25 19.14 -7.93
C GLU A 132 -4.96 18.93 -9.41
N LYS A 133 -3.75 18.41 -9.72
CA LYS A 133 -3.24 18.24 -11.08
C LYS A 133 -2.96 16.77 -11.38
N PRO A 134 -3.36 16.25 -12.55
CA PRO A 134 -3.01 14.91 -13.01
C PRO A 134 -1.56 14.89 -13.53
N LYS A 135 -0.58 14.96 -12.62
CA LYS A 135 0.85 14.91 -12.95
C LYS A 135 1.60 14.06 -11.95
N LEU A 136 2.32 13.03 -12.41
CA LEU A 136 3.06 12.10 -11.54
C LEU A 136 4.06 12.82 -10.63
N ASP A 137 4.85 13.77 -11.15
CA ASP A 137 5.83 14.50 -10.33
C ASP A 137 5.18 15.31 -9.19
N TYR A 138 3.98 15.86 -9.45
CA TYR A 138 3.22 16.57 -8.43
C TYR A 138 2.73 15.61 -7.35
N ILE A 139 2.19 14.46 -7.76
CA ILE A 139 1.71 13.42 -6.83
C ILE A 139 2.88 12.86 -6.02
N LYS A 140 4.02 12.60 -6.66
CA LYS A 140 5.24 12.13 -6.02
C LYS A 140 5.75 13.10 -4.97
N ALA A 141 5.82 14.40 -5.29
CA ALA A 141 6.25 15.41 -4.33
C ALA A 141 5.36 15.43 -3.07
N MET A 142 4.06 15.19 -3.21
CA MET A 142 3.15 15.06 -2.06
C MET A 142 3.44 13.82 -1.23
N TRP A 143 3.66 12.67 -1.88
CA TRP A 143 4.03 11.44 -1.17
C TRP A 143 5.37 11.57 -0.44
N ASP A 144 6.39 12.14 -1.10
CA ASP A 144 7.70 12.39 -0.51
C ASP A 144 7.57 13.28 0.73
N ALA A 145 6.78 14.36 0.66
CA ALA A 145 6.53 15.26 1.80
C ALA A 145 5.75 14.58 2.95
N ILE A 146 4.76 13.74 2.63
CA ILE A 146 4.00 12.96 3.62
C ILE A 146 4.93 12.01 4.36
N VAL A 147 5.75 11.25 3.63
CA VAL A 147 6.64 10.29 4.27
C VAL A 147 7.75 11.00 5.05
N GLU A 148 8.24 12.16 4.59
CA GLU A 148 9.21 12.96 5.33
C GLU A 148 8.71 13.31 6.74
N VAL A 149 7.42 13.65 6.90
CA VAL A 149 6.86 14.00 8.21
C VAL A 149 6.60 12.78 9.11
N MET A 150 6.60 11.57 8.57
CA MET A 150 6.43 10.34 9.33
C MET A 150 7.74 9.98 10.07
N PRO A 151 7.70 9.80 11.40
CA PRO A 151 8.89 9.46 12.18
C PRO A 151 9.34 8.01 11.95
N GLN A 152 10.63 7.76 12.09
CA GLN A 152 11.15 6.40 12.20
C GLN A 152 10.57 5.71 13.43
N LYS A 153 9.97 4.51 13.28
CA LYS A 153 9.58 3.67 14.41
C LYS A 153 10.77 2.87 14.93
N ASN A 154 10.72 2.52 16.21
CA ASN A 154 11.72 1.67 16.88
C ASN A 154 11.49 0.17 16.62
N VAL A 155 10.56 -0.18 15.73
CA VAL A 155 10.24 -1.56 15.37
C VAL A 155 10.31 -1.70 13.84
N PRO A 156 10.83 -2.83 13.32
CA PRO A 156 10.78 -3.13 11.90
C PRO A 156 9.33 -3.23 11.40
N ALA A 157 9.12 -2.87 10.14
CA ALA A 157 7.84 -3.08 9.49
C ALA A 157 7.57 -4.58 9.38
N GLN A 158 6.33 -4.96 9.67
CA GLN A 158 5.88 -6.34 9.47
C GLN A 158 5.61 -6.60 7.97
N PRO A 159 5.77 -7.84 7.49
CA PRO A 159 5.46 -8.17 6.10
C PRO A 159 3.99 -7.94 5.80
N SER A 160 3.66 -7.38 4.64
CA SER A 160 2.29 -7.21 4.13
C SER A 160 1.52 -8.53 4.16
N ILE A 161 0.26 -8.50 4.59
CA ILE A 161 -0.64 -9.67 4.64
C ILE A 161 -1.71 -9.64 3.55
N SER A 162 -1.66 -8.69 2.63
CA SER A 162 -2.58 -8.64 1.50
C SER A 162 -2.47 -9.90 0.64
N GLY A 163 -3.58 -10.29 0.01
CA GLY A 163 -3.60 -11.49 -0.85
C GLY A 163 -2.59 -11.40 -2.00
N GLY A 164 -2.41 -10.21 -2.59
CA GLY A 164 -1.40 -9.99 -3.62
C GLY A 164 0.03 -10.18 -3.11
N SER A 165 0.32 -9.76 -1.88
CA SER A 165 1.62 -9.98 -1.23
C SER A 165 1.88 -11.44 -0.87
N GLU A 166 0.84 -12.18 -0.49
CA GLU A 166 0.91 -13.63 -0.28
C GLU A 166 1.21 -14.36 -1.59
N ASP A 167 0.47 -14.04 -2.65
CA ASP A 167 0.65 -14.61 -3.99
C ASP A 167 2.07 -14.35 -4.51
N PHE A 168 2.56 -13.11 -4.35
CA PHE A 168 3.93 -12.74 -4.70
C PHE A 168 4.98 -13.61 -4.01
N ARG A 169 4.88 -13.77 -2.67
CA ARG A 169 5.85 -14.58 -1.92
C ARG A 169 5.77 -16.05 -2.31
N ARG A 170 4.57 -16.58 -2.57
CA ARG A 170 4.39 -17.97 -3.03
C ARG A 170 5.06 -18.21 -4.39
N GLU A 171 5.03 -17.23 -5.27
CA GLU A 171 5.64 -17.34 -6.60
C GLU A 171 7.16 -17.10 -6.58
N TYR A 172 7.63 -16.07 -5.87
CA TYR A 172 9.01 -15.58 -5.99
C TYR A 172 9.90 -15.82 -4.77
N ALA A 173 9.34 -16.30 -3.64
CA ALA A 173 10.07 -16.49 -2.38
C ALA A 173 9.48 -17.64 -1.53
N SER A 174 9.09 -18.75 -2.18
CA SER A 174 8.42 -19.88 -1.52
C SER A 174 9.27 -20.61 -0.47
N ASP A 175 10.59 -20.42 -0.51
CA ASP A 175 11.54 -20.93 0.47
C ASP A 175 11.61 -20.08 1.75
N ARG A 176 11.07 -18.85 1.74
CA ARG A 176 11.04 -17.92 2.87
C ARG A 176 9.94 -18.22 3.88
N THR A 177 10.00 -19.43 4.40
CA THR A 177 9.11 -19.94 5.46
C THR A 177 9.21 -19.15 6.77
N ASP A 178 10.33 -18.47 7.02
CA ASP A 178 10.49 -17.53 8.12
C ASP A 178 9.52 -16.34 8.01
N VAL A 179 9.35 -15.79 6.80
CA VAL A 179 8.40 -14.71 6.53
C VAL A 179 6.96 -15.23 6.58
N GLU A 180 6.71 -16.42 6.04
CA GLU A 180 5.39 -17.10 6.13
C GLU A 180 4.93 -17.23 7.59
N LYS A 181 5.81 -17.68 8.49
CA LYS A 181 5.52 -17.75 9.93
C LYS A 181 5.13 -16.39 10.53
N ILE A 182 5.81 -15.31 10.14
CA ILE A 182 5.51 -13.96 10.63
C ILE A 182 4.12 -13.52 10.15
N VAL A 183 3.82 -13.73 8.86
CA VAL A 183 2.52 -13.41 8.26
C VAL A 183 1.40 -14.18 8.95
N LEU A 184 1.51 -15.50 9.12
CA LEU A 184 0.49 -16.32 9.78
C LEU A 184 0.22 -15.88 11.22
N LYS A 185 1.28 -15.59 11.99
CA LYS A 185 1.16 -15.06 13.36
C LYS A 185 0.44 -13.70 13.38
N ARG A 186 0.72 -12.85 12.39
CA ARG A 186 0.09 -11.54 12.25
C ARG A 186 -1.40 -11.68 11.89
N CYS A 187 -1.75 -12.54 10.92
CA CYS A 187 -3.15 -12.80 10.56
C CYS A 187 -3.96 -13.32 11.75
N LEU A 188 -3.41 -14.29 12.50
CA LEU A 188 -4.05 -14.84 13.71
C LEU A 188 -4.22 -13.80 14.83
N ALA A 189 -3.46 -12.71 14.83
CA ALA A 189 -3.57 -11.64 15.82
C ALA A 189 -4.66 -10.61 15.49
N LEU A 190 -5.18 -10.59 14.27
CA LEU A 190 -6.18 -9.61 13.82
C LEU A 190 -7.63 -10.03 14.15
N ASP A 191 -7.90 -11.30 14.44
CA ASP A 191 -9.26 -11.81 14.76
C ASP A 191 -10.30 -11.48 13.68
N GLU A 192 -9.85 -11.38 12.41
CA GLU A 192 -10.67 -11.04 11.23
C GLU A 192 -11.09 -12.28 10.42
N TYR A 193 -10.69 -13.49 10.84
CA TYR A 193 -10.80 -14.70 10.05
C TYR A 193 -11.87 -15.66 10.61
N SER A 194 -12.43 -16.51 9.75
CA SER A 194 -13.34 -17.56 10.21
C SER A 194 -12.61 -18.60 11.07
N PRO A 195 -13.28 -19.28 12.02
CA PRO A 195 -12.65 -20.32 12.83
C PRO A 195 -11.98 -21.43 12.00
N GLU A 196 -12.54 -21.75 10.82
CA GLU A 196 -11.94 -22.72 9.89
C GLU A 196 -10.62 -22.19 9.29
N ALA A 197 -10.59 -20.93 8.87
CA ALA A 197 -9.38 -20.30 8.33
C ALA A 197 -8.30 -20.18 9.42
N GLU A 198 -8.69 -19.83 10.65
CA GLU A 198 -7.76 -19.80 11.79
C GLU A 198 -7.16 -21.17 12.08
N GLN A 199 -7.98 -22.22 12.10
CA GLN A 199 -7.50 -23.58 12.34
C GLN A 199 -6.46 -23.98 11.28
N LYS A 200 -6.73 -23.71 9.99
CA LYS A 200 -5.78 -23.97 8.91
C LYS A 200 -4.47 -23.18 9.08
N MET A 201 -4.55 -21.92 9.48
CA MET A 201 -3.36 -21.11 9.75
C MET A 201 -2.53 -21.65 10.93
N ARG A 202 -3.19 -22.16 11.98
CA ARG A 202 -2.51 -22.79 13.13
C ARG A 202 -1.82 -24.09 12.75
N GLU A 203 -2.51 -24.98 12.04
CA GLU A 203 -1.93 -26.22 11.52
C GLU A 203 -0.71 -25.94 10.64
N ARG A 204 -0.82 -24.97 9.73
CA ARG A 204 0.30 -24.56 8.88
C ARG A 204 1.48 -24.01 9.69
N LEU A 205 1.20 -23.20 10.73
CA LEU A 205 2.25 -22.67 11.59
C LEU A 205 2.97 -23.77 12.38
N GLU A 206 2.27 -24.80 12.80
CA GLU A 206 2.84 -26.00 13.44
C GLU A 206 3.72 -26.80 12.47
N GLU A 207 3.25 -27.03 11.24
CA GLU A 207 4.05 -27.68 10.19
C GLU A 207 5.38 -26.98 9.94
N LEU A 208 5.35 -25.65 9.85
CA LEU A 208 6.56 -24.85 9.61
C LEU A 208 7.51 -24.87 10.81
N SER A 209 7.02 -25.17 12.02
CA SER A 209 7.81 -25.11 13.26
C SER A 209 8.49 -26.43 13.63
N ASN A 210 8.14 -27.52 12.95
CA ASN A 210 8.75 -28.86 13.07
C ASN A 210 9.87 -29.06 12.04
#